data_AF-A0A6I1H4W0-F1
#
_entry.id   AF-A0A6I1H4W0-F1
#
_cell.length_a   1.000
_cell.length_b   1.000
_cell.length_c   1.000
_cell.angle_alpha   90.00
_cell.angle_beta   90.00
_cell.angle_gamma   90.00
#
_symmetry.space_group_name_H-M   'P 1'
#
loop_
_entity.id
_entity.type
_entity.pdbx_description
1 polymer ?
#
loop_
_entity_poly.entity_id
_entity_poly.type
_entity_poly.pdbx_seq_one_letter_code
_entity_poly.pdbx_strand_id
1 'polypeptide(L)'
;MAQQRVLAAAQGPAPAPQAPIAPAQAAAVNTAILQLNLPWRDVQDALASATPPGIALLALEPDARKRVLKITAETTGSDAMVAYIAQLKQQELFGARVQLLRHEINALDPNKPLRFQLEAHWGAP
;
A
#
# COMPACT_ATOMS: atom_id res chain seq x y z
N MET A 1 -35.07 -6.19 -56.12
CA MET A 1 -35.03 -7.37 -55.22
C MET A 1 -33.64 -7.62 -54.59
N ALA A 2 -32.51 -7.42 -55.29
CA ALA A 2 -31.18 -7.64 -54.72
C ALA A 2 -30.71 -6.55 -53.72
N GLN A 3 -31.15 -5.29 -53.88
CA GLN A 3 -30.76 -4.17 -53.02
C GLN A 3 -31.42 -4.16 -51.63
N GLN A 4 -32.51 -4.91 -51.42
CA GLN A 4 -33.18 -4.99 -50.11
C GLN A 4 -32.47 -5.93 -49.12
N ARG A 5 -31.63 -6.87 -49.60
CA ARG A 5 -30.92 -7.80 -48.71
C ARG A 5 -29.68 -7.18 -48.07
N VAL A 6 -29.08 -6.15 -48.69
CA VAL A 6 -27.86 -5.51 -48.18
C VAL A 6 -28.14 -4.58 -46.98
N LEU A 7 -29.38 -4.06 -46.86
CA LEU A 7 -29.79 -3.20 -45.74
C LEU A 7 -30.08 -3.96 -44.44
N ALA A 8 -30.44 -5.25 -44.54
CA ALA A 8 -30.72 -6.08 -43.36
C ALA A 8 -29.43 -6.55 -42.64
N ALA A 9 -28.30 -6.60 -43.35
CA ALA A 9 -27.02 -7.06 -42.81
C ALA A 9 -26.24 -5.99 -42.03
N ALA A 10 -26.73 -4.75 -41.98
CA ALA A 10 -26.08 -3.64 -41.29
C ALA A 10 -26.59 -3.41 -39.85
N GLN A 11 -27.57 -4.19 -39.39
CA GLN A 11 -28.05 -4.09 -38.01
C GLN A 11 -27.14 -4.91 -37.10
N GLY A 12 -26.11 -4.25 -36.57
CA GLY A 12 -25.31 -4.77 -35.47
C GLY A 12 -26.18 -5.08 -34.24
N PRO A 13 -25.68 -5.90 -33.30
CA PRO A 13 -26.45 -6.29 -32.12
C PRO A 13 -26.97 -5.05 -31.39
N ALA A 14 -28.26 -5.07 -31.02
CA ALA A 14 -28.84 -3.99 -30.23
C ALA A 14 -28.04 -3.85 -28.91
N PRO A 15 -27.73 -2.61 -28.46
CA PRO A 15 -27.04 -2.41 -27.20
C PRO A 15 -27.82 -3.08 -26.07
N ALA A 16 -27.13 -3.92 -25.30
CA ALA A 16 -27.74 -4.60 -24.16
C ALA A 16 -28.29 -3.56 -23.17
N PRO A 17 -29.47 -3.80 -22.56
CA PRO A 17 -30.02 -2.89 -21.57
C PRO A 17 -29.01 -2.74 -20.41
N GLN A 18 -28.53 -1.52 -20.19
CA GLN A 18 -27.70 -1.20 -19.04
C GLN A 18 -28.62 -1.13 -17.82
N ALA A 19 -28.66 -2.21 -17.02
CA ALA A 19 -29.38 -2.22 -15.77
C ALA A 19 -28.81 -1.11 -14.85
N PRO A 20 -29.64 -0.20 -14.29
CA PRO A 20 -29.16 0.80 -13.35
C PRO A 20 -28.55 0.12 -12.13
N ILE A 21 -27.33 0.52 -11.75
CA ILE A 21 -26.71 0.01 -10.52
C ILE A 21 -27.50 0.54 -9.34
N ALA A 22 -28.01 -0.36 -8.48
CA ALA A 22 -28.70 0.04 -7.27
C ALA A 22 -27.75 0.83 -6.34
N PRO A 23 -28.19 1.93 -5.69
CA PRO A 23 -27.32 2.75 -4.82
C PRO A 23 -26.59 1.93 -3.75
N ALA A 24 -27.26 0.94 -3.17
CA ALA A 24 -26.67 0.03 -2.19
C ALA A 24 -25.54 -0.83 -2.78
N GLN A 25 -25.68 -1.27 -4.04
CA GLN A 25 -24.65 -2.04 -4.74
C GLN A 25 -23.44 -1.16 -5.05
N ALA A 26 -23.65 0.08 -5.50
CA ALA A 26 -22.57 1.03 -5.73
C ALA A 26 -21.81 1.35 -4.43
N ALA A 27 -22.52 1.57 -3.32
CA ALA A 27 -21.92 1.79 -2.01
C ALA A 27 -21.10 0.59 -1.52
N ALA A 28 -21.60 -0.63 -1.71
CA ALA A 28 -20.90 -1.85 -1.34
C ALA A 28 -19.60 -2.04 -2.13
N VAL A 29 -19.63 -1.80 -3.45
CA VAL A 29 -18.45 -1.84 -4.32
C VAL A 29 -17.44 -0.77 -3.93
N ASN A 30 -17.88 0.48 -3.71
CA ASN A 30 -16.97 1.56 -3.28
C ASN A 30 -16.31 1.26 -1.93
N THR A 31 -17.06 0.69 -0.98
CA THR A 31 -16.52 0.28 0.31
C THR A 31 -15.47 -0.82 0.15
N ALA A 32 -15.72 -1.81 -0.72
CA ALA A 32 -14.77 -2.86 -1.01
C ALA A 32 -13.49 -2.31 -1.69
N ILE A 33 -13.63 -1.37 -2.63
CA ILE A 33 -12.52 -0.69 -3.29
C ILE A 33 -11.67 0.09 -2.27
N LEU A 34 -12.30 0.81 -1.34
CA LEU A 34 -11.61 1.57 -0.30
C LEU A 34 -10.80 0.68 0.66
N GLN A 35 -11.25 -0.56 0.91
CA GLN A 35 -10.51 -1.53 1.72
C GLN A 35 -9.29 -2.13 1.01
N LEU A 36 -9.18 -1.96 -0.32
CA LEU A 36 -8.10 -2.50 -1.14
C LEU A 36 -7.09 -1.43 -1.56
N ASN A 37 -7.31 -0.17 -1.18
CA ASN A 37 -6.51 0.97 -1.63
C ASN A 37 -5.32 1.24 -0.71
N LEU A 38 -4.24 0.46 -0.87
CA LEU A 38 -2.92 0.86 -0.40
C LEU A 38 -2.41 1.98 -1.32
N PRO A 39 -2.08 3.19 -0.81
CA PRO A 39 -1.53 4.27 -1.62
C PRO A 39 -0.07 3.97 -1.98
N TRP A 40 0.15 2.99 -2.86
CA TRP A 40 1.47 2.40 -3.09
C TRP A 40 2.52 3.41 -3.55
N ARG A 41 2.13 4.41 -4.34
CA ARG A 41 3.03 5.49 -4.77
C ARG A 41 3.50 6.31 -3.58
N ASP A 42 2.55 6.83 -2.79
CA ASP A 42 2.87 7.65 -1.62
C ASP A 42 3.69 6.85 -0.58
N VAL A 43 3.40 5.55 -0.42
CA VAL A 43 4.20 4.66 0.43
C VAL A 43 5.62 4.52 -0.09
N GLN A 44 5.79 4.26 -1.38
CA GLN A 44 7.12 4.15 -1.98
C GLN A 44 7.89 5.46 -1.81
N ASP A 45 7.29 6.59 -2.11
CA ASP A 45 7.93 7.91 -2.04
C ASP A 45 8.33 8.23 -0.59
N ALA A 46 7.43 8.00 0.38
CA ALA A 46 7.71 8.20 1.80
C ALA A 46 8.86 7.29 2.30
N LEU A 47 8.87 6.02 1.89
CA LEU A 47 9.95 5.10 2.25
C LEU A 47 11.27 5.47 1.59
N ALA A 48 11.26 5.78 0.29
CA ALA A 48 12.46 6.15 -0.46
C ALA A 48 13.10 7.43 0.12
N SER A 49 12.28 8.41 0.50
CA SER A 49 12.77 9.64 1.13
C SER A 49 13.30 9.41 2.55
N ALA A 50 12.70 8.49 3.31
CA ALA A 50 13.06 8.27 4.71
C ALA A 50 14.18 7.24 4.93
N THR A 51 14.48 6.39 3.94
CA THR A 51 15.39 5.24 4.08
C THR A 51 16.80 5.60 3.62
N PRO A 52 17.74 5.90 4.54
CA PRO A 52 19.13 6.12 4.18
C PRO A 52 19.83 4.79 3.84
N PRO A 53 21.02 4.82 3.20
CA PRO A 53 21.76 3.60 2.84
C PRO A 53 22.12 2.67 4.01
N GLY A 54 22.14 3.18 5.24
CA GLY A 54 22.41 2.39 6.47
C GLY A 54 21.21 1.61 7.02
N ILE A 55 20.06 1.67 6.34
CA ILE A 55 18.85 0.91 6.68
C ILE A 55 18.55 -0.07 5.55
N ALA A 56 18.55 -1.35 5.86
CA ALA A 56 18.15 -2.39 4.93
C ALA A 56 16.69 -2.78 5.17
N LEU A 57 15.81 -2.53 4.22
CA LEU A 57 14.41 -2.99 4.29
C LEU A 57 14.33 -4.46 3.86
N LEU A 58 13.81 -5.33 4.72
CA LEU A 58 13.74 -6.77 4.48
C LEU A 58 12.33 -7.23 4.10
N ALA A 59 11.30 -6.63 4.69
CA ALA A 59 9.91 -6.95 4.39
C ALA A 59 9.01 -5.73 4.56
N LEU A 60 8.05 -5.60 3.64
CA LEU A 60 6.96 -4.63 3.68
C LEU A 60 5.65 -5.41 3.63
N GLU A 61 4.92 -5.41 4.74
CA GLU A 61 3.70 -6.21 4.92
C GLU A 61 2.51 -5.25 5.14
N PRO A 62 1.80 -4.87 4.07
CA PRO A 62 0.64 -4.00 4.17
C PRO A 62 -0.62 -4.75 4.60
N ASP A 63 -1.39 -4.15 5.50
CA ASP A 63 -2.78 -4.50 5.82
C ASP A 63 -3.68 -3.33 5.40
N ALA A 64 -4.24 -3.41 4.18
CA ALA A 64 -5.04 -2.35 3.60
C ALA A 64 -6.35 -2.08 4.37
N ARG A 65 -6.89 -3.09 5.05
CA ARG A 65 -8.10 -2.95 5.87
C ARG A 65 -7.82 -2.15 7.13
N LYS A 66 -6.69 -2.40 7.78
CA LYS A 66 -6.26 -1.67 8.98
C LYS A 66 -5.54 -0.36 8.68
N ARG A 67 -5.19 -0.12 7.41
CA ARG A 67 -4.34 0.99 6.97
C ARG A 67 -2.98 1.02 7.67
N VAL A 68 -2.40 -0.17 7.78
CA VAL A 68 -1.16 -0.41 8.52
C VAL A 68 -0.11 -1.03 7.62
N LEU A 69 1.11 -0.51 7.67
CA LEU A 69 2.29 -1.07 7.01
C LEU A 69 3.25 -1.57 8.09
N LYS A 70 3.43 -2.88 8.17
CA LYS A 70 4.44 -3.49 9.02
C LYS A 70 5.74 -3.61 8.22
N ILE A 71 6.82 -3.08 8.79
CA ILE A 71 8.13 -3.01 8.13
C ILE A 71 9.13 -3.80 8.96
N THR A 72 9.83 -4.72 8.33
CA THR A 72 10.99 -5.40 8.92
C THR A 72 12.24 -4.85 8.27
N ALA A 73 13.21 -4.42 9.08
CA ALA A 73 14.44 -3.80 8.61
C ALA A 73 15.65 -4.19 9.46
N GLU A 74 16.83 -3.94 8.94
CA GLU A 74 18.12 -4.13 9.60
C GLU A 74 18.98 -2.88 9.54
N THR A 75 19.83 -2.73 10.56
CA THR A 75 20.81 -1.66 10.63
C THR A 75 22.01 -2.06 11.48
N THR A 76 23.03 -1.21 11.54
CA THR A 76 24.27 -1.45 12.30
C THR A 76 24.10 -1.24 13.80
N GLY A 77 23.07 -0.51 14.25
CA GLY A 77 22.82 -0.30 15.68
C GLY A 77 21.59 0.55 15.99
N SER A 78 21.30 0.68 17.28
CA SER A 78 20.07 1.31 17.79
C SER A 78 19.93 2.78 17.40
N ASP A 79 21.03 3.53 17.29
CA ASP A 79 20.99 4.95 16.92
C ASP A 79 20.40 5.16 15.52
N ALA A 80 20.83 4.34 14.56
CA ALA A 80 20.31 4.38 13.20
C ALA A 80 18.83 3.94 13.14
N MET A 81 18.43 2.94 13.94
CA MET A 81 17.03 2.53 14.07
C MET A 81 16.15 3.69 14.60
N VAL A 82 16.57 4.34 15.68
CA VAL A 82 15.81 5.45 16.29
C VAL A 82 15.73 6.63 15.32
N ALA A 83 16.84 6.97 14.66
CA ALA A 83 16.87 8.01 13.64
C ALA A 83 15.91 7.69 12.48
N TYR A 84 15.88 6.45 12.01
CA TYR A 84 14.97 6.03 10.95
C TYR A 84 13.49 6.13 11.36
N ILE A 85 13.14 5.69 12.57
CA ILE A 85 11.77 5.85 13.10
C ILE A 85 11.40 7.34 13.18
N ALA A 86 12.32 8.19 13.61
CA ALA A 86 12.10 9.64 13.65
C ALA A 86 11.88 10.22 12.24
N GLN A 87 12.66 9.80 11.23
CA GLN A 87 12.49 10.22 9.83
C GLN A 87 11.15 9.76 9.25
N LEU A 88 10.74 8.51 9.50
CA LEU A 88 9.43 8.02 9.10
C LEU A 88 8.30 8.85 9.70
N LYS A 89 8.45 9.30 10.96
CA LYS A 89 7.45 10.16 11.62
C LYS A 89 7.32 11.55 11.00
N GLN A 90 8.31 12.01 10.24
CA GLN A 90 8.26 13.27 9.50
C GLN A 90 7.56 13.13 8.14
N GLN A 91 7.36 11.91 7.64
CA GLN A 91 6.66 11.69 6.37
C GLN A 91 5.19 12.02 6.53
N GLU A 92 4.64 12.86 5.65
CA GLU A 92 3.24 13.32 5.70
C GLU A 92 2.26 12.13 5.75
N LEU A 93 2.56 11.06 5.01
CA LEU A 93 1.74 9.86 4.94
C LEU A 93 1.56 9.16 6.31
N PHE A 94 2.63 9.08 7.10
CA PHE A 94 2.65 8.31 8.36
C PHE A 94 2.43 9.21 9.58
N GLY A 95 3.11 10.35 9.63
CA GLY A 95 3.11 11.27 10.77
C GLY A 95 3.54 10.57 12.07
N ALA A 96 2.99 11.00 13.21
CA ALA A 96 3.36 10.44 14.52
C ALA A 96 2.99 8.95 14.73
N ARG A 97 2.27 8.31 13.79
CA ARG A 97 1.71 6.95 13.92
C ARG A 97 2.67 5.85 13.47
N VAL A 98 3.92 5.99 13.90
CA VAL A 98 4.97 5.00 13.66
C VAL A 98 5.43 4.47 15.01
N GLN A 99 5.36 3.15 15.21
CA GLN A 99 5.68 2.50 16.47
C GLN A 99 6.65 1.35 16.26
N LEU A 100 7.65 1.25 17.12
CA LEU A 100 8.54 0.09 17.17
C LEU A 100 7.80 -1.07 17.82
N LEU A 101 7.75 -2.22 17.15
CA LEU A 101 7.14 -3.44 17.68
C LEU A 101 8.15 -4.31 18.42
N ARG A 102 9.34 -4.49 17.84
CA ARG A 102 10.43 -5.30 18.42
C ARG A 102 11.77 -4.97 17.77
N HIS A 103 12.85 -5.29 18.49
CA HIS A 103 14.21 -5.29 17.97
C HIS A 103 15.01 -6.45 18.58
N GLU A 104 15.98 -6.96 17.82
CA GLU A 104 16.89 -8.02 18.24
C GLU A 104 18.23 -7.88 17.53
N ILE A 105 19.31 -8.34 18.16
CA ILE A 105 20.62 -8.45 17.50
C ILE A 105 20.70 -9.86 16.90
N ASN A 106 20.92 -9.95 15.60
CA ASN A 106 21.11 -11.23 14.93
C ASN A 106 22.54 -11.75 15.20
N ALA A 107 22.72 -12.41 16.35
CA ALA A 107 24.03 -12.90 16.79
C ALA A 107 24.63 -14.02 15.92
N LEU A 108 23.84 -14.64 15.05
CA LEU A 108 24.28 -15.67 14.12
C LEU A 108 24.97 -15.09 12.88
N ASP A 109 24.75 -13.81 12.58
CA ASP A 109 25.43 -13.11 11.50
C ASP A 109 26.77 -12.54 12.01
N PRO A 110 27.89 -12.66 11.27
CA PRO A 110 29.18 -12.11 11.66
C PRO A 110 29.16 -10.60 11.94
N ASN A 111 28.32 -9.85 11.23
CA ASN A 111 28.17 -8.41 11.40
C ASN A 111 27.23 -8.03 12.56
N LYS A 112 26.54 -9.02 13.15
CA LYS A 112 25.60 -8.85 14.25
C LYS A 112 24.64 -7.66 14.06
N PRO A 113 23.95 -7.57 12.91
CA PRO A 113 23.07 -6.44 12.64
C PRO A 113 21.90 -6.41 13.64
N LEU A 114 21.43 -5.21 13.93
CA LEU A 114 20.20 -5.01 14.68
C LEU A 114 19.02 -5.12 13.70
N ARG A 115 18.24 -6.18 13.86
CA ARG A 115 16.98 -6.38 13.14
C ARG A 115 15.83 -5.83 13.96
N PHE A 116 14.95 -5.10 13.33
CA PHE A 116 13.81 -4.49 14.00
C PHE A 116 12.55 -4.55 13.14
N GLN A 117 11.41 -4.49 13.82
CA GLN A 117 10.11 -4.44 13.18
C GLN A 117 9.34 -3.24 13.74
N LEU A 118 8.76 -2.48 12.83
CA LEU A 118 7.91 -1.33 13.15
C LEU A 118 6.58 -1.41 12.42
N GLU A 119 5.63 -0.62 12.90
CA GLU A 119 4.31 -0.47 12.32
C GLU A 119 4.07 1.01 12.02
N ALA A 120 3.62 1.33 10.81
CA ALA A 120 3.25 2.67 10.39
C ALA A 120 1.80 2.70 9.91
N HIS A 121 0.99 3.63 10.41
CA HIS A 121 -0.40 3.81 9.97
C HIS A 121 -0.51 4.93 8.93
N TRP A 122 -1.35 4.76 7.91
CA TRP A 122 -1.61 5.77 6.89
C TRP A 122 -3.06 6.24 6.83
N GLY A 123 -3.30 7.38 6.17
CA GLY A 123 -4.61 8.00 6.01
C GLY A 123 -4.97 8.99 7.12
N ALA A 124 -6.18 9.54 7.11
CA ALA A 124 -6.64 10.47 8.15
C ALA A 124 -6.81 9.76 9.52
N PRO A 125 -6.53 10.45 10.64
CA PRO A 125 -6.84 9.95 11.99
C PRO A 125 -8.34 9.74 12.21
#